data_AF-A0A494XJM5-F1
#
_entry.id   AF-A0A494XJM5-F1
#
_cell.length_a   1.000
_cell.length_b   1.000
_cell.length_c   1.000
_cell.angle_alpha   90.00
_cell.angle_beta   90.00
_cell.angle_gamma   90.00
#
_symmetry.space_group_name_H-M   'P 1'
#
loop_
_entity.id
_entity.type
_entity.pdbx_description
1 polymer ?
#
loop_
_entity_poly.entity_id
_entity_poly.type
_entity_poly.pdbx_seq_one_letter_code
_entity_poly.pdbx_strand_id
1 'polypeptide(L)'
;MFSLKNTLMERRIRIERSNTFERLFGLDTKALRKTYGDSASRSLRRPDVGYPVVQDLAEAGIRAFFAQFQVCESDATPLVQAATRGYEPAGGAAYSKAGGGAHFHIHLSQAPKFSGVVVAVVSDDAEVFHHIAEGRFSPPPPWTVFPHLDPLGLGALQGDVAYWWRQFWSPFWNSLSPIERDTYLVSNNASADWADCVRLHSM
;
A
#
# COMPACT_ATOMS: atom_id res chain seq x y z
N MET A 1 18.19 26.08 -19.29
CA MET A 1 18.92 25.13 -18.41
C MET A 1 18.02 24.30 -17.47
N PHE A 2 16.68 24.51 -17.46
CA PHE A 2 15.71 23.77 -16.64
C PHE A 2 15.25 22.41 -17.23
N SER A 3 15.48 22.17 -18.53
CA SER A 3 14.99 20.97 -19.24
C SER A 3 15.76 19.67 -18.85
N LEU A 4 17.09 19.71 -18.77
CA LEU A 4 17.90 18.52 -18.46
C LEU A 4 17.67 17.96 -17.04
N LYS A 5 17.46 18.84 -16.05
CA LYS A 5 17.24 18.43 -14.66
C LYS A 5 15.90 17.69 -14.49
N ASN A 6 14.86 18.14 -15.19
CA ASN A 6 13.57 17.44 -15.19
C ASN A 6 13.67 16.09 -15.89
N THR A 7 14.35 15.99 -17.03
CA THR A 7 14.51 14.70 -17.75
C THR A 7 15.32 13.68 -16.94
N LEU A 8 16.34 14.12 -16.20
CA LEU A 8 17.11 13.25 -15.31
C LEU A 8 16.31 12.85 -14.06
N MET A 9 15.50 13.76 -13.51
CA MET A 9 14.60 13.46 -12.41
C MET A 9 13.52 12.46 -12.82
N GLU A 10 12.90 12.65 -13.98
CA GLU A 10 11.91 11.73 -14.57
C GLU A 10 12.53 10.36 -14.86
N ARG A 11 13.75 10.32 -15.40
CA ARG A 11 14.50 9.06 -15.57
C ARG A 11 14.76 8.38 -14.21
N ARG A 12 15.16 9.13 -13.20
CA ARG A 12 15.43 8.59 -11.85
C ARG A 12 14.17 8.04 -11.21
N ILE A 13 13.05 8.76 -11.27
CA ILE A 13 11.74 8.33 -10.78
C ILE A 13 11.27 7.06 -11.52
N ARG A 14 11.48 6.99 -12.85
CA ARG A 14 11.15 5.79 -13.66
C ARG A 14 12.02 4.59 -13.29
N ILE A 15 13.32 4.78 -13.10
CA ILE A 15 14.26 3.70 -12.71
C ILE A 15 13.92 3.21 -11.30
N GLU A 16 13.67 4.13 -10.36
CA GLU A 16 13.32 3.81 -8.98
C GLU A 16 11.98 3.06 -8.88
N ARG A 17 10.97 3.47 -9.66
CA ARG A 17 9.71 2.74 -9.79
C ARG A 17 9.90 1.35 -10.41
N SER A 18 10.72 1.22 -11.46
CA SER A 18 10.98 -0.08 -12.08
C SER A 18 11.70 -1.04 -11.13
N ASN A 19 12.71 -0.55 -10.41
CA ASN A 19 13.42 -1.33 -9.39
C ASN A 19 12.49 -1.71 -8.23
N THR A 20 11.52 -0.87 -7.92
CA THR A 20 10.52 -1.15 -6.87
C THR A 20 9.62 -2.31 -7.28
N PHE A 21 9.06 -2.30 -8.50
CA PHE A 21 8.21 -3.40 -8.97
C PHE A 21 8.95 -4.72 -9.17
N GLU A 22 10.19 -4.66 -9.62
CA GLU A 22 11.00 -5.88 -9.76
C GLU A 22 11.27 -6.53 -8.41
N ARG A 23 11.57 -5.73 -7.37
CA ARG A 23 11.74 -6.24 -6.01
C ARG A 23 10.44 -6.77 -5.39
N LEU A 24 9.31 -6.11 -5.67
CA LEU A 24 8.03 -6.49 -5.07
C LEU A 24 7.41 -7.70 -5.76
N PHE A 25 7.38 -7.72 -7.09
CA PHE A 25 6.61 -8.68 -7.88
C PHE A 25 7.47 -9.61 -8.74
N GLY A 26 8.79 -9.39 -8.82
CA GLY A 26 9.64 -10.07 -9.80
C GLY A 26 9.39 -9.61 -11.24
N LEU A 27 8.73 -8.46 -11.43
CA LEU A 27 8.34 -7.93 -12.73
C LEU A 27 8.88 -6.53 -12.93
N ASP A 28 9.50 -6.30 -14.08
CA ASP A 28 9.86 -4.96 -14.51
C ASP A 28 8.64 -4.18 -15.04
N THR A 29 8.85 -2.88 -15.28
CA THR A 29 7.80 -2.01 -15.83
C THR A 29 7.30 -2.49 -17.20
N LYS A 30 8.15 -3.13 -18.01
CA LYS A 30 7.80 -3.59 -19.37
C LYS A 30 6.84 -4.79 -19.30
N ALA A 31 7.10 -5.73 -18.40
CA ALA A 31 6.22 -6.86 -18.15
C ALA A 31 4.86 -6.39 -17.64
N LEU A 32 4.82 -5.47 -16.68
CA LEU A 32 3.57 -4.88 -16.20
C LEU A 32 2.81 -4.15 -17.32
N ARG A 33 3.48 -3.36 -18.16
CA ARG A 33 2.83 -2.73 -19.33
C ARG A 33 2.25 -3.75 -20.30
N LYS A 34 2.92 -4.89 -20.49
CA LYS A 34 2.40 -5.95 -21.36
C LYS A 34 1.13 -6.56 -20.77
N THR A 35 1.15 -6.88 -19.47
CA THR A 35 0.00 -7.49 -18.79
C THR A 35 -1.20 -6.55 -18.74
N TYR A 36 -0.99 -5.28 -18.37
CA TYR A 36 -2.07 -4.30 -18.17
C TYR A 36 -2.33 -3.43 -19.40
N GLY A 37 -1.56 -3.59 -20.48
CA GLY A 37 -1.67 -2.75 -21.68
C GLY A 37 -2.83 -3.12 -22.60
N ASP A 38 -3.23 -4.38 -22.59
CA ASP A 38 -4.27 -4.93 -23.50
C ASP A 38 -5.70 -4.64 -23.02
N SER A 39 -5.87 -3.97 -21.87
CA SER A 39 -7.14 -3.45 -21.34
C SER A 39 -7.69 -2.27 -22.19
N ALA A 40 -7.30 -2.20 -23.47
CA ALA A 40 -7.35 -1.08 -24.42
C ALA A 40 -8.72 -0.37 -24.48
N SER A 41 -9.82 -1.11 -24.31
CA SER A 41 -11.18 -0.58 -24.51
C SER A 41 -11.89 -0.11 -23.23
N ARG A 42 -11.31 -0.31 -22.03
CA ARG A 42 -12.03 -0.07 -20.76
C ARG A 42 -11.54 1.16 -20.01
N SER A 43 -12.37 2.18 -19.85
CA SER A 43 -12.08 3.28 -18.91
C SER A 43 -11.93 2.69 -17.50
N LEU A 44 -10.75 2.87 -16.90
CA LEU A 44 -10.51 2.46 -15.52
C LEU A 44 -11.15 3.48 -14.60
N ARG A 45 -12.10 3.02 -13.78
CA ARG A 45 -12.63 3.83 -12.69
C ARG A 45 -11.62 3.81 -11.56
N ARG A 46 -11.23 4.99 -11.07
CA ARG A 46 -10.38 5.11 -9.90
C ARG A 46 -11.09 4.50 -8.69
N PRO A 47 -10.41 3.70 -7.86
CA PRO A 47 -10.98 3.24 -6.60
C PRO A 47 -11.32 4.43 -5.70
N ASP A 48 -12.55 4.47 -5.23
CA ASP A 48 -13.02 5.44 -4.24
C ASP A 48 -12.88 4.84 -2.85
N VAL A 49 -11.65 4.86 -2.32
CA VAL A 49 -11.30 4.34 -0.99
C VAL A 49 -10.39 5.31 -0.27
N GLY A 50 -10.61 5.49 1.03
CA GLY A 50 -9.75 6.33 1.88
C GLY A 50 -8.44 5.66 2.28
N TYR A 51 -8.46 4.33 2.42
CA TYR A 51 -7.29 3.50 2.70
C TYR A 51 -7.52 2.08 2.14
N PRO A 52 -6.52 1.42 1.52
CA PRO A 52 -5.15 1.92 1.34
C PRO A 52 -5.06 3.07 0.35
N VAL A 53 -3.98 3.85 0.42
CA VAL A 53 -3.76 4.95 -0.55
C VAL A 53 -3.43 4.37 -1.92
N VAL A 54 -4.32 4.61 -2.88
CA VAL A 54 -4.21 4.10 -4.25
C VAL A 54 -3.57 5.13 -5.18
N GLN A 55 -2.53 4.70 -5.89
CA GLN A 55 -1.82 5.46 -6.92
C GLN A 55 -2.23 4.98 -8.32
N ASP A 56 -2.44 5.91 -9.24
CA ASP A 56 -2.61 5.62 -10.66
C ASP A 56 -1.23 5.41 -11.33
N LEU A 57 -1.10 4.36 -12.14
CA LEU A 57 0.11 4.05 -12.89
C LEU A 57 0.05 4.50 -14.37
N ALA A 58 -0.99 5.23 -14.79
CA ALA A 58 -1.17 5.69 -16.16
C ALA A 58 0.03 6.51 -16.68
N GLU A 59 0.66 7.34 -15.86
CA GLU A 59 1.87 8.10 -16.21
C GLU A 59 3.08 7.18 -16.53
N ALA A 60 3.09 5.98 -15.95
CA ALA A 60 4.08 4.95 -16.24
C ALA A 60 3.68 4.10 -17.47
N GLY A 61 2.55 4.39 -18.12
CA GLY A 61 2.00 3.64 -19.25
C GLY A 61 1.39 2.29 -18.85
N ILE A 62 1.14 2.07 -17.56
CA ILE A 62 0.51 0.86 -17.03
C ILE A 62 -0.93 1.21 -16.70
N ARG A 63 -1.90 0.53 -17.32
CA ARG A 63 -3.33 0.75 -17.02
C ARG A 63 -3.73 -0.08 -15.81
N ALA A 64 -3.23 0.32 -14.65
CA ALA A 64 -3.54 -0.31 -13.38
C ALA A 64 -3.35 0.70 -12.26
N PHE A 65 -3.86 0.34 -11.09
CA PHE A 65 -3.64 1.04 -9.84
C PHE A 65 -2.65 0.28 -8.98
N PHE A 66 -1.98 1.00 -8.09
CA PHE A 66 -1.01 0.45 -7.14
C PHE A 66 -1.31 0.93 -5.73
N ALA A 67 -1.23 0.02 -4.76
CA ALA A 67 -1.20 0.36 -3.34
C ALA A 67 -0.06 -0.39 -2.66
N GLN A 68 0.59 0.27 -1.71
CA GLN A 68 1.51 -0.35 -0.77
C GLN A 68 1.20 0.14 0.64
N PHE A 69 1.04 -0.80 1.55
CA PHE A 69 0.65 -0.55 2.93
C PHE A 69 1.11 -1.70 3.82
N GLN A 70 0.92 -1.60 5.12
CA GLN A 70 1.30 -2.64 6.07
C GLN A 70 0.07 -3.11 6.83
N VAL A 71 0.04 -4.41 7.13
CA VAL A 71 -0.96 -5.03 8.01
C VAL A 71 -0.29 -5.78 9.15
N CYS A 72 -1.05 -6.02 10.22
CA CYS A 72 -0.68 -6.98 11.26
C CYS A 72 -0.43 -8.38 10.66
N GLU A 73 0.48 -9.16 11.24
CA GLU A 73 0.80 -10.50 10.73
C GLU A 73 -0.42 -11.43 10.71
N SER A 74 -1.32 -11.30 11.69
CA SER A 74 -2.60 -12.02 11.75
C SER A 74 -3.50 -11.78 10.55
N ASP A 75 -3.39 -10.61 9.93
CA ASP A 75 -4.28 -10.13 8.89
C ASP A 75 -3.73 -10.40 7.49
N ALA A 76 -2.49 -10.91 7.38
CA ALA A 76 -1.85 -11.17 6.10
C ALA A 76 -2.64 -12.15 5.23
N THR A 77 -3.13 -13.26 5.80
CA THR A 77 -3.94 -14.24 5.06
C THR A 77 -5.35 -13.73 4.76
N PRO A 78 -6.12 -13.18 5.73
CA PRO A 78 -7.41 -12.55 5.45
C PRO A 78 -7.35 -11.47 4.36
N LEU A 79 -6.27 -10.68 4.33
CA LEU A 79 -6.07 -9.67 3.31
C LEU A 79 -5.93 -10.25 1.92
N VAL A 80 -5.15 -11.34 1.75
CA VAL A 80 -5.00 -11.98 0.44
C VAL A 80 -6.35 -12.50 -0.03
N GLN A 81 -7.10 -13.15 0.86
CA GLN A 81 -8.44 -13.66 0.55
C GLN A 81 -9.42 -12.54 0.14
N ALA A 82 -9.36 -11.38 0.81
CA ALA A 82 -10.16 -10.22 0.43
C ALA A 82 -9.76 -9.68 -0.94
N ALA A 83 -8.46 -9.48 -1.17
CA ALA A 83 -7.93 -8.92 -2.42
C ALA A 83 -8.20 -9.83 -3.63
N THR A 84 -8.09 -11.15 -3.47
CA THR A 84 -8.20 -12.11 -4.57
C THR A 84 -9.57 -12.77 -4.66
N ARG A 85 -10.61 -12.19 -4.04
CA ARG A 85 -11.97 -12.72 -4.08
C ARG A 85 -12.46 -12.86 -5.54
N GLY A 86 -12.73 -14.09 -5.95
CA GLY A 86 -13.19 -14.40 -7.32
C GLY A 86 -12.08 -14.40 -8.38
N TYR A 87 -10.81 -14.42 -7.96
CA TYR A 87 -9.66 -14.59 -8.85
C TYR A 87 -9.01 -15.95 -8.63
N GLU A 88 -8.52 -16.53 -9.72
CA GLU A 88 -7.73 -17.76 -9.69
C GLU A 88 -6.23 -17.44 -9.71
N PRO A 89 -5.38 -18.21 -9.01
CA PRO A 89 -3.93 -18.06 -9.10
C PRO A 89 -3.44 -18.26 -10.54
N ALA A 90 -2.64 -17.32 -11.03
CA ALA A 90 -2.01 -17.36 -12.36
C ALA A 90 -0.50 -17.66 -12.31
N GLY A 91 0.01 -18.03 -11.12
CA GLY A 91 1.41 -18.36 -10.87
C GLY A 91 2.19 -17.24 -10.18
N GLY A 92 3.11 -17.61 -9.29
CA GLY A 92 3.89 -16.65 -8.49
C GLY A 92 2.98 -15.71 -7.69
N ALA A 93 3.18 -14.40 -7.87
CA ALA A 93 2.41 -13.33 -7.23
C ALA A 93 1.11 -12.96 -8.00
N ALA A 94 0.83 -13.63 -9.13
CA ALA A 94 -0.22 -13.22 -10.05
C ALA A 94 -1.54 -13.96 -9.81
N TYR A 95 -2.64 -13.24 -9.98
CA TYR A 95 -4.00 -13.77 -10.02
C TYR A 95 -4.75 -13.20 -11.22
N SER A 96 -5.71 -13.94 -11.75
CA SER A 96 -6.52 -13.48 -12.86
C SER A 96 -7.97 -13.94 -12.75
N LYS A 97 -8.88 -13.14 -13.32
CA LYS A 97 -10.26 -13.55 -13.54
C LYS A 97 -10.71 -13.12 -14.92
N ALA A 98 -11.62 -13.88 -15.51
CA ALA A 98 -12.33 -13.50 -16.72
C ALA A 98 -13.80 -13.21 -16.36
N GLY A 99 -14.35 -12.09 -16.83
CA GLY A 99 -15.72 -11.72 -16.55
C GLY A 99 -16.22 -10.64 -17.50
N GLY A 100 -17.45 -10.78 -18.00
CA GLY A 100 -18.07 -9.77 -18.89
C GLY A 100 -17.29 -9.51 -20.18
N GLY A 101 -16.56 -10.50 -20.70
CA GLY A 101 -15.71 -10.36 -21.89
C GLY A 101 -14.36 -9.67 -21.66
N ALA A 102 -13.99 -9.41 -20.40
CA ALA A 102 -12.70 -8.82 -20.03
C ALA A 102 -11.88 -9.76 -19.13
N HIS A 103 -10.56 -9.57 -19.13
CA HIS A 103 -9.62 -10.21 -18.22
C HIS A 103 -9.11 -9.16 -17.22
N PHE A 104 -9.07 -9.53 -15.95
CA PHE A 104 -8.54 -8.70 -14.88
C PHE A 104 -7.37 -9.38 -14.22
N HIS A 105 -6.43 -8.59 -13.75
CA HIS A 105 -5.16 -9.06 -13.22
C HIS A 105 -4.88 -8.46 -11.86
N ILE A 106 -4.30 -9.26 -10.98
CA ILE A 106 -3.73 -8.82 -9.71
C ILE A 106 -2.29 -9.30 -9.66
N HIS A 107 -1.37 -8.42 -9.27
CA HIS A 107 -0.08 -8.82 -8.73
C HIS A 107 -0.05 -8.42 -7.26
N LEU A 108 0.15 -9.39 -6.37
CA LEU A 108 0.15 -9.19 -4.92
C LEU A 108 1.43 -9.79 -4.33
N SER A 109 2.16 -8.98 -3.59
CA SER A 109 3.37 -9.40 -2.88
C SER A 109 3.26 -9.12 -1.39
N GLN A 110 3.85 -9.98 -0.56
CA GLN A 110 3.92 -9.83 0.88
C GLN A 110 5.37 -9.97 1.35
N ALA A 111 5.80 -9.09 2.24
CA ALA A 111 7.13 -9.13 2.85
C ALA A 111 7.05 -8.80 4.35
N PRO A 112 7.54 -9.68 5.25
CA PRO A 112 7.66 -9.35 6.67
C PRO A 112 8.58 -8.15 6.87
N LYS A 113 8.12 -7.12 7.58
CA LYS A 113 8.90 -5.93 7.93
C LYS A 113 8.23 -5.21 9.08
N PHE A 114 9.00 -4.60 9.99
CA PHE A 114 8.48 -3.75 11.06
C PHE A 114 7.38 -4.43 11.90
N SER A 115 7.64 -5.66 12.37
CA SER A 115 6.68 -6.45 13.17
C SER A 115 5.30 -6.65 12.53
N GLY A 116 5.23 -6.59 11.20
CA GLY A 116 4.02 -6.77 10.40
C GLY A 116 4.37 -7.25 9.00
N VAL A 117 3.38 -7.20 8.11
CA VAL A 117 3.53 -7.61 6.71
C VAL A 117 3.28 -6.42 5.80
N VAL A 118 4.29 -6.03 5.03
CA VAL A 118 4.14 -5.04 3.96
C VAL A 118 3.53 -5.74 2.76
N VAL A 119 2.39 -5.23 2.31
CA VAL A 119 1.65 -5.71 1.16
C VAL A 119 1.80 -4.69 0.04
N ALA A 120 2.08 -5.17 -1.16
CA ALA A 120 1.95 -4.37 -2.37
C ALA A 120 0.99 -5.05 -3.34
N VAL A 121 0.12 -4.26 -3.96
CA VAL A 121 -0.92 -4.73 -4.88
C VAL A 121 -0.91 -3.87 -6.13
N VAL A 122 -0.90 -4.50 -7.30
CA VAL A 122 -1.20 -3.86 -8.59
C VAL A 122 -2.44 -4.54 -9.17
N SER A 123 -3.44 -3.76 -9.57
CA SER A 123 -4.61 -4.31 -10.27
C SER A 123 -5.26 -3.30 -11.20
N ASP A 124 -5.82 -3.79 -12.31
CA ASP A 124 -6.68 -3.03 -13.22
C ASP A 124 -8.16 -3.12 -12.84
N ASP A 125 -8.50 -3.74 -11.72
CA ASP A 125 -9.86 -3.79 -11.20
C ASP A 125 -9.99 -3.01 -9.89
N ALA A 126 -10.90 -2.03 -9.87
CA ALA A 126 -11.10 -1.17 -8.72
C ALA A 126 -11.69 -1.92 -7.52
N GLU A 127 -12.52 -2.94 -7.78
CA GLU A 127 -13.17 -3.77 -6.77
C GLU A 127 -12.17 -4.47 -5.86
N VAL A 128 -10.96 -4.76 -6.33
CA VAL A 128 -9.88 -5.33 -5.51
C VAL A 128 -9.54 -4.41 -4.34
N PHE A 129 -9.45 -3.10 -4.59
CA PHE A 129 -9.14 -2.13 -3.55
C PHE A 129 -10.33 -1.86 -2.64
N HIS A 130 -11.55 -1.95 -3.15
CA HIS A 130 -12.77 -1.89 -2.33
C HIS A 130 -12.85 -3.06 -1.35
N HIS A 131 -12.63 -4.31 -1.80
CA HIS A 131 -12.60 -5.47 -0.91
C HIS A 131 -11.49 -5.39 0.15
N ILE A 132 -10.31 -4.86 -0.20
CA ILE A 132 -9.25 -4.61 0.78
C ILE A 132 -9.70 -3.57 1.82
N ALA A 133 -10.30 -2.47 1.38
CA ALA A 133 -10.78 -1.41 2.26
C ALA A 133 -11.90 -1.88 3.20
N GLU A 134 -12.82 -2.71 2.72
CA GLU A 134 -13.87 -3.35 3.52
C GLU A 134 -13.31 -4.22 4.65
N GLY A 135 -12.13 -4.81 4.45
CA GLY A 135 -11.44 -5.59 5.48
C GLY A 135 -10.90 -4.77 6.63
N ARG A 136 -10.83 -3.42 6.49
CA ARG A 136 -10.39 -2.47 7.52
C ARG A 136 -9.08 -2.85 8.22
N PHE A 137 -8.15 -3.42 7.45
CA PHE A 137 -6.85 -3.85 7.96
C PHE A 137 -6.02 -2.67 8.45
N SER A 138 -5.26 -2.89 9.52
CA SER A 138 -4.39 -1.88 10.12
C SER A 138 -2.95 -2.34 10.19
N PRO A 139 -1.96 -1.43 10.11
CA PRO A 139 -0.60 -1.74 10.49
C PRO A 139 -0.51 -2.06 11.98
N PRO A 140 0.57 -2.74 12.44
CA PRO A 140 0.85 -2.88 13.85
C PRO A 140 1.01 -1.50 14.53
N PRO A 141 0.64 -1.36 15.81
CA PRO A 141 0.81 -0.10 16.53
C PRO A 141 2.28 0.34 16.62
N PRO A 142 2.58 1.65 16.71
CA PRO A 142 3.95 2.14 16.78
C PRO A 142 4.76 1.58 17.96
N TRP A 143 4.15 1.38 19.12
CA TRP A 143 4.78 0.77 20.30
C TRP A 143 5.06 -0.72 20.14
N THR A 144 4.39 -1.40 19.21
CA THR A 144 4.69 -2.79 18.83
C THR A 144 5.81 -2.84 17.80
N VAL A 145 5.86 -1.89 16.86
CA VAL A 145 6.92 -1.81 15.85
C VAL A 145 8.25 -1.36 16.47
N PHE A 146 8.20 -0.41 17.40
CA PHE A 146 9.36 0.20 18.02
C PHE A 146 9.27 0.15 19.56
N PRO A 147 9.33 -1.06 20.16
CA PRO A 147 9.11 -1.24 21.60
C PRO A 147 10.20 -0.64 22.49
N HIS A 148 11.34 -0.26 21.90
CA HIS A 148 12.48 0.32 22.58
C HIS A 148 12.46 1.86 22.60
N LEU A 149 11.51 2.49 21.91
CA LEU A 149 11.41 3.95 21.87
C LEU A 149 10.63 4.48 23.05
N ASP A 150 11.13 5.58 23.62
CA ASP A 150 10.40 6.40 24.57
C ASP A 150 9.53 7.42 23.81
N PRO A 151 8.19 7.34 23.90
CA PRO A 151 7.28 8.26 23.23
C PRO A 151 7.44 9.73 23.69
N LEU A 152 7.92 9.98 24.91
CA LEU A 152 8.13 11.34 25.42
C LEU A 152 9.43 11.98 24.91
N GLY A 153 10.41 11.14 24.56
CA GLY A 153 11.70 11.56 24.00
C GLY A 153 11.74 11.59 22.48
N LEU A 154 10.65 11.19 21.81
CA LEU A 154 10.53 11.21 20.36
C LEU A 154 10.43 12.67 19.87
N GLY A 155 11.60 13.24 19.56
CA GLY A 155 11.71 14.52 18.86
C GLY A 155 11.34 14.40 17.38
N ALA A 156 12.11 15.03 16.49
CA ALA A 156 11.89 14.84 15.06
C ALA A 156 12.11 13.37 14.66
N LEU A 157 11.13 12.77 13.97
CA LEU A 157 11.26 11.41 13.45
C LEU A 157 12.43 11.34 12.45
N GLN A 158 13.29 10.33 12.58
CA GLN A 158 14.42 10.10 11.67
C GLN A 158 14.58 8.63 11.30
N GLY A 159 15.34 8.37 10.23
CA GLY A 159 15.70 7.04 9.78
C GLY A 159 14.48 6.14 9.51
N ASP A 160 14.55 4.91 10.01
CA ASP A 160 13.52 3.89 9.82
C ASP A 160 12.18 4.27 10.46
N VAL A 161 12.20 4.98 11.59
CA VAL A 161 10.98 5.46 12.26
C VAL A 161 10.26 6.46 11.35
N ALA A 162 10.98 7.47 10.83
CA ALA A 162 10.40 8.43 9.89
C ALA A 162 9.87 7.78 8.62
N TYR A 163 10.61 6.80 8.08
CA TYR A 163 10.18 6.05 6.91
C TYR A 163 8.90 5.27 7.18
N TRP A 164 8.87 4.46 8.24
CA TRP A 164 7.72 3.64 8.60
C TRP A 164 6.49 4.50 8.90
N TRP A 165 6.69 5.58 9.66
CA TRP A 165 5.63 6.50 10.04
C TRP A 165 4.98 7.11 8.81
N ARG A 166 5.78 7.70 7.92
CA ARG A 166 5.28 8.33 6.69
C ARG A 166 4.65 7.31 5.72
N GLN A 167 5.27 6.15 5.56
CA GLN A 167 4.87 5.20 4.52
C GLN A 167 3.66 4.34 4.92
N PHE A 168 3.53 3.97 6.19
CA PHE A 168 2.54 2.98 6.63
C PHE A 168 1.59 3.53 7.67
N TRP A 169 2.11 4.20 8.71
CA TRP A 169 1.30 4.66 9.84
C TRP A 169 0.42 5.87 9.49
N SER A 170 1.01 6.97 9.02
CA SER A 170 0.28 8.20 8.73
C SER A 170 -0.86 8.00 7.72
N PRO A 171 -0.68 7.28 6.59
CA PRO A 171 -1.79 7.02 5.67
C PRO A 171 -2.95 6.28 6.32
N PHE A 172 -2.66 5.29 7.18
CA PHE A 172 -3.68 4.57 7.94
C PHE A 172 -4.36 5.49 8.95
N TRP A 173 -3.59 6.11 9.84
CA TRP A 173 -4.10 6.91 10.93
C TRP A 173 -4.95 8.10 10.44
N ASN A 174 -4.51 8.73 9.35
CA ASN A 174 -5.21 9.87 8.77
C ASN A 174 -6.51 9.47 8.06
N SER A 175 -6.64 8.20 7.64
CA SER A 175 -7.89 7.68 7.08
C SER A 175 -8.99 7.44 8.12
N LEU A 176 -8.61 7.32 9.40
CA LEU A 176 -9.55 7.11 10.49
C LEU A 176 -10.22 8.43 10.91
N SER A 177 -11.50 8.35 11.22
CA SER A 177 -12.25 9.40 11.94
C SER A 177 -11.76 9.55 13.40
N PRO A 178 -12.06 10.66 14.09
CA PRO A 178 -11.68 10.84 15.49
C PRO A 178 -12.12 9.69 16.41
N ILE A 179 -13.36 9.19 16.22
CA ILE A 179 -13.91 8.09 17.03
C ILE A 179 -13.15 6.79 16.76
N GLU A 180 -12.82 6.50 15.49
CA GLU A 180 -12.04 5.31 15.12
C GLU A 180 -10.61 5.38 15.64
N ARG A 181 -9.99 6.56 15.69
CA ARG A 181 -8.66 6.77 16.30
C ARG A 181 -8.66 6.45 17.78
N ASP A 182 -9.63 6.98 18.53
CA ASP A 182 -9.75 6.69 19.96
C ASP A 182 -10.04 5.21 20.21
N THR A 183 -10.91 4.60 19.39
CA THR A 183 -11.20 3.17 19.46
C THR A 183 -9.94 2.34 19.20
N TYR A 184 -9.16 2.69 18.18
CA TYR A 184 -7.90 2.00 17.86
C TYR A 184 -6.92 2.06 19.04
N LEU A 185 -6.74 3.22 19.66
CA LEU A 185 -5.84 3.39 20.81
C LEU A 185 -6.25 2.51 21.99
N VAL A 186 -7.55 2.48 22.31
CA VAL A 186 -8.08 1.65 23.40
C VAL A 186 -7.92 0.16 23.08
N SER A 187 -8.34 -0.28 21.88
CA SER A 187 -8.28 -1.69 21.48
C SER A 187 -6.86 -2.24 21.42
N ASN A 188 -5.85 -1.38 21.20
CA ASN A 188 -4.44 -1.77 21.15
C ASN A 188 -3.67 -1.47 22.45
N ASN A 189 -4.37 -1.13 23.55
CA ASN A 189 -3.78 -0.85 24.87
C ASN A 189 -2.68 0.23 24.82
N ALA A 190 -2.92 1.33 24.10
CA ALA A 190 -1.99 2.45 24.06
C ALA A 190 -1.79 3.03 25.48
N SER A 191 -0.53 3.28 25.87
CA SER A 191 -0.27 4.14 27.03
C SER A 191 -0.67 5.59 26.72
N ALA A 192 -0.85 6.40 27.76
CA ALA A 192 -1.14 7.83 27.58
C ALA A 192 -0.05 8.52 26.75
N ASP A 193 1.22 8.25 27.06
CA ASP A 193 2.36 8.84 26.35
C ASP A 193 2.38 8.46 24.86
N TRP A 194 2.10 7.19 24.54
CA TRP A 194 2.01 6.75 23.14
C TRP A 194 0.80 7.35 22.42
N ALA A 195 -0.34 7.45 23.09
CA ALA A 195 -1.53 8.09 22.55
C ALA A 195 -1.27 9.57 22.19
N ASP A 196 -0.57 10.29 23.05
CA ASP A 196 -0.22 11.69 22.79
C ASP A 196 0.86 11.83 21.72
N CYS A 197 1.87 10.95 21.73
CA CYS A 197 2.91 10.90 20.70
C CYS A 197 2.34 10.67 19.30
N VAL A 198 1.42 9.69 19.12
CA VAL A 198 0.83 9.46 17.80
C VAL A 198 -0.03 10.63 17.33
N ARG A 199 -0.74 11.30 18.25
CA ARG A 199 -1.53 12.50 17.90
C ARG A 199 -0.64 13.66 17.47
N LEU A 200 0.50 13.85 18.14
CA LEU A 200 1.46 14.91 17.84
C LEU A 200 2.10 14.74 16.46
N HIS A 201 2.49 13.52 16.10
CA HIS A 201 3.19 13.22 14.84
C HIS A 201 2.26 12.90 13.66
N SER A 202 0.96 13.13 13.81
CA SER A 202 -0.05 12.88 12.77
C SER A 202 -0.68 14.15 12.21
N MET A 203 -0.11 15.32 12.51
CA MET A 203 -0.49 16.61 11.91
C MET A 203 0.11 16.81 10.51
#